data_AF-A0A1Y2T222-F1
#
_entry.id   AF-A0A1Y2T222-F1
#
_cell.length_a   1.000
_cell.length_b   1.000
_cell.length_c   1.000
_cell.angle_alpha   90.00
_cell.angle_beta   90.00
_cell.angle_gamma   90.00
#
_symmetry.space_group_name_H-M   'P 1'
#
loop_
_entity.id
_entity.type
_entity.pdbx_description
1 polymer ?
#
loop_
_entity_poly.entity_id
_entity_poly.type
_entity_poly.pdbx_seq_one_letter_code
_entity_poly.pdbx_strand_id
1 'polypeptide(L)'
;MCEAAGASYRMEYERGYPVLVNHPEATETGRRAAAAVLGEDRVGRMEPSMGGEDFAYYLERVPGTFARLGARSPGDAAPHGLHTSRLMIDESCIAVGVAYYIQVVQQFLMGER
;
A
#
# COMPACT_ATOMS: atom_id res chain seq x y z
N MET A 1 34.14 12.55 -14.69
CA MET A 1 35.24 11.94 -13.89
C MET A 1 36.08 11.01 -14.75
N CYS A 2 35.54 9.93 -15.31
CA CYS A 2 36.30 8.96 -16.14
C CYS A 2 37.05 9.63 -17.30
N GLU A 3 36.36 10.46 -18.09
CA GLU A 3 36.96 11.17 -19.24
C GLU A 3 38.10 12.13 -18.82
N ALA A 4 37.90 12.90 -17.75
CA ALA A 4 38.93 13.79 -17.20
C ALA A 4 40.16 13.04 -16.63
N ALA A 5 40.03 11.75 -16.34
CA ALA A 5 41.11 10.87 -15.87
C ALA A 5 41.67 9.96 -16.99
N GLY A 6 41.24 10.13 -18.25
CA GLY A 6 41.66 9.27 -19.37
C GLY A 6 41.12 7.84 -19.32
N ALA A 7 40.07 7.58 -18.54
CA ALA A 7 39.42 6.27 -18.42
C ALA A 7 38.09 6.21 -19.20
N SER A 8 37.69 4.99 -19.58
CA SER A 8 36.36 4.71 -20.14
C SER A 8 35.44 4.03 -19.11
N TYR A 9 34.13 4.08 -19.33
CA TYR A 9 33.15 3.38 -18.50
C TYR A 9 32.03 2.78 -19.35
N ARG A 10 31.34 1.79 -18.79
CA ARG A 10 30.09 1.22 -19.30
C ARG A 10 29.07 1.25 -18.17
N MET A 11 27.91 1.85 -18.43
CA MET A 11 26.78 1.87 -17.49
C MET A 11 25.73 0.87 -17.96
N GLU A 12 25.36 -0.04 -17.07
CA GLU A 12 24.21 -0.92 -17.26
C GLU A 12 23.16 -0.50 -16.24
N TYR A 13 21.97 -0.16 -16.75
CA TYR A 13 20.86 0.28 -15.93
C TYR A 13 19.68 -0.65 -16.16
N GLU A 14 19.29 -1.35 -15.11
CA GLU A 14 18.05 -2.12 -15.07
C GLU A 14 17.01 -1.30 -14.31
N ARG A 15 15.87 -1.04 -14.97
CA ARG A 15 14.76 -0.35 -14.33
C ARG A 15 14.03 -1.35 -13.43
N GLY A 16 14.00 -1.04 -12.13
CA GLY A 16 13.19 -1.78 -11.15
C GLY A 16 11.70 -1.48 -11.25
N TYR A 17 10.96 -1.76 -10.18
CA TYR A 17 9.51 -1.58 -10.15
C TYR A 17 9.09 -0.12 -10.42
N PRO A 18 7.96 0.09 -11.13
CA PRO A 18 7.38 1.41 -11.25
C PRO A 18 6.90 1.94 -9.89
N VAL A 19 6.62 3.24 -9.83
CA VAL A 19 6.05 3.85 -8.63
C VAL A 19 4.61 3.37 -8.47
N LEU A 20 4.25 2.89 -7.29
CA LEU A 20 2.86 2.56 -6.97
C LEU A 20 2.06 3.87 -6.82
N VAL A 21 1.16 4.11 -7.77
CA VAL A 21 0.24 5.26 -7.76
C VAL A 21 -1.20 4.77 -7.70
N ASN A 22 -1.88 5.08 -6.60
CA ASN A 22 -3.29 4.76 -6.44
C ASN A 22 -4.18 5.66 -7.32
N HIS A 23 -5.24 5.09 -7.89
CA HIS A 23 -6.22 5.85 -8.67
C HIS A 23 -7.24 6.52 -7.74
N PRO A 24 -7.51 7.83 -7.87
CA PRO A 24 -8.37 8.58 -6.94
C PRO A 24 -9.76 7.96 -6.72
N GLU A 25 -10.43 7.51 -7.78
CA GLU A 25 -11.78 6.93 -7.71
C GLU A 25 -11.81 5.58 -6.98
N ALA A 26 -10.83 4.72 -7.28
CA ALA A 26 -10.67 3.43 -6.60
C ALA A 26 -10.29 3.64 -5.13
N THR A 27 -9.42 4.61 -4.84
CA THR A 27 -9.05 4.98 -3.47
C THR A 27 -10.25 5.50 -2.68
N GLU A 28 -11.12 6.30 -3.29
CA GLU A 28 -12.31 6.77 -2.59
C GLU A 28 -13.29 5.63 -2.27
N THR A 29 -13.45 4.66 -3.19
CA THR A 29 -14.22 3.45 -2.90
C THR A 29 -13.62 2.66 -1.74
N GLY A 30 -12.29 2.47 -1.74
CA GLY A 30 -11.57 1.87 -0.62
C GLY A 30 -11.76 2.65 0.69
N ARG A 31 -11.65 3.98 0.67
CA ARG A 31 -11.81 4.83 1.85
C ARG A 31 -13.20 4.68 2.46
N ARG A 32 -14.25 4.76 1.64
CA ARG A 32 -15.64 4.55 2.10
C ARG A 32 -15.86 3.15 2.66
N ALA A 33 -15.28 2.12 2.04
CA ALA A 33 -15.36 0.75 2.55
C ALA A 33 -14.67 0.62 3.93
N ALA A 34 -13.48 1.21 4.08
CA ALA A 34 -12.79 1.23 5.37
C ALA A 34 -13.59 1.98 6.44
N ALA A 35 -14.18 3.14 6.09
CA ALA A 35 -15.01 3.93 7.00
C ALA A 35 -16.27 3.17 7.45
N ALA A 36 -16.89 2.39 6.56
CA ALA A 36 -18.03 1.55 6.90
C ALA A 36 -17.67 0.43 7.90
N VAL A 37 -16.44 -0.09 7.86
CA VAL A 37 -15.96 -1.16 8.77
C VAL A 37 -15.46 -0.60 10.10
N LEU A 38 -14.71 0.50 10.06
CA LEU A 38 -13.92 0.97 11.20
C LEU A 38 -14.40 2.30 11.81
N GLY A 39 -15.31 3.01 11.12
CA GLY A 39 -15.63 4.41 11.39
C GLY A 39 -14.61 5.37 10.77
N GLU A 40 -15.04 6.60 10.48
CA GLU A 40 -14.21 7.62 9.82
C GLU A 40 -12.95 7.97 10.62
N ASP A 41 -13.04 8.00 11.97
CA ASP A 41 -11.91 8.36 12.84
C ASP A 41 -10.73 7.39 12.78
N ARG A 42 -10.92 6.21 12.17
CA ARG A 42 -9.91 5.17 12.03
C ARG A 42 -9.38 5.03 10.59
N VAL A 43 -9.80 5.92 9.69
CA VAL A 43 -9.33 5.95 8.31
C VAL A 43 -8.46 7.19 8.11
N GLY A 44 -7.21 6.98 7.70
CA GLY A 44 -6.22 8.04 7.55
C GLY A 44 -5.58 8.05 6.18
N ARG A 45 -5.03 9.21 5.80
CA ARG A 45 -4.07 9.29 4.71
C ARG A 45 -2.69 8.88 5.21
N MET A 46 -1.94 8.25 4.34
CA MET A 46 -0.59 7.81 4.61
C MET A 46 0.38 8.59 3.73
N GLU A 47 1.51 8.97 4.32
CA GLU A 47 2.62 9.54 3.55
C GLU A 47 3.23 8.49 2.60
N PRO A 48 3.76 8.92 1.43
CA PRO A 48 4.49 8.03 0.55
C PRO A 48 5.66 7.34 1.28
N SER A 49 5.91 6.07 0.96
CA SER A 49 7.05 5.32 1.51
C SER A 49 8.15 5.12 0.49
N MET A 50 9.38 4.98 0.97
CA MET A 50 10.56 4.69 0.14
C MET A 50 10.64 3.25 -0.40
N GLY A 51 9.75 2.35 0.04
CA GLY A 51 9.72 0.96 -0.42
C GLY A 51 9.14 0.81 -1.83
N GLY A 52 9.63 -0.17 -2.59
CA GLY A 52 9.05 -0.59 -3.86
C GLY A 52 8.02 -1.70 -3.65
N GLU A 53 6.93 -1.68 -4.42
CA GLU A 53 5.81 -2.63 -4.33
C GLU A 53 5.40 -3.05 -5.74
N ASP A 54 5.41 -4.35 -6.04
CA ASP A 54 5.17 -4.85 -7.39
C ASP A 54 3.69 -4.73 -7.80
N PHE A 55 2.79 -4.49 -6.83
CA PHE A 55 1.40 -4.14 -7.10
C PHE A 55 1.25 -2.92 -8.02
N ALA A 56 2.29 -2.07 -8.10
CA ALA A 56 2.38 -0.98 -9.05
C ALA A 56 2.14 -1.42 -10.51
N TYR A 57 2.57 -2.62 -10.91
CA TYR A 57 2.34 -3.13 -12.26
C TYR A 57 0.87 -3.37 -12.57
N TYR A 58 0.05 -3.75 -11.57
CA TYR A 58 -1.41 -3.85 -11.78
C TYR A 58 -2.02 -2.46 -11.98
N LEU A 59 -1.55 -1.48 -11.22
CA LEU A 59 -2.04 -0.10 -11.30
C LEU A 59 -1.63 0.61 -12.60
N GLU A 60 -0.63 0.13 -13.33
CA GLU A 60 -0.38 0.62 -14.70
C GLU A 60 -1.42 0.14 -15.72
N ARG A 61 -2.22 -0.89 -15.37
CA ARG A 61 -3.12 -1.57 -16.31
C ARG A 61 -4.59 -1.38 -16.00
N VAL A 62 -4.96 -1.30 -14.73
CA VAL A 62 -6.36 -1.18 -14.30
C VAL A 62 -6.50 -0.16 -13.17
N PRO A 63 -7.62 0.58 -13.11
CA PRO A 63 -7.95 1.40 -11.96
C PRO A 63 -7.97 0.57 -10.69
N GLY A 64 -7.27 1.02 -9.66
CA GLY A 64 -7.09 0.28 -8.42
C GLY A 64 -6.46 1.11 -7.32
N THR A 65 -6.50 0.55 -6.11
CA THR A 65 -5.94 1.16 -4.91
C THR A 65 -5.25 0.11 -4.05
N PHE A 66 -4.12 0.47 -3.47
CA PHE A 66 -3.38 -0.28 -2.47
C PHE A 66 -3.48 0.46 -1.14
N ALA A 67 -3.99 -0.21 -0.11
CA ALA A 67 -4.19 0.36 1.22
C ALA A 67 -3.35 -0.41 2.25
N ARG A 68 -2.89 0.28 3.30
CA ARG A 68 -2.25 -0.38 4.44
C ARG A 68 -3.28 -0.66 5.53
N LEU A 69 -3.23 -1.88 6.04
CA LEU A 69 -4.01 -2.29 7.20
C LEU A 69 -3.16 -2.12 8.47
N GLY A 70 -3.71 -1.46 9.48
CA GLY A 70 -3.08 -1.40 10.80
C GLY A 70 -3.02 -2.78 11.43
N ALA A 71 -1.82 -3.23 11.79
CA ALA A 71 -1.55 -4.58 12.31
C ALA A 71 -0.80 -4.57 13.66
N ARG A 72 -0.69 -3.38 14.29
CA ARG A 72 0.03 -3.17 15.55
C ARG A 72 -0.84 -3.62 16.73
N SER A 73 -0.25 -4.40 17.64
CA SER A 73 -0.89 -4.79 18.90
C SER A 73 -1.30 -3.57 19.74
N PRO A 74 -2.51 -3.58 20.36
CA PRO A 74 -2.93 -2.53 21.26
C PRO A 74 -1.92 -2.30 22.39
N GLY A 75 -1.52 -1.03 22.59
CA GLY A 75 -0.55 -0.65 23.63
C GLY A 75 0.93 -0.84 23.26
N ASP A 76 1.26 -1.38 22.08
CA ASP A 76 2.64 -1.45 21.62
C ASP A 76 3.16 -0.05 21.22
N ALA A 77 4.09 0.46 22.02
CA ALA A 77 4.69 1.77 21.83
C ALA A 77 5.86 1.79 20.86
N ALA A 78 6.44 0.62 20.52
CA ALA A 78 7.65 0.53 19.70
C ALA A 78 7.59 -0.68 18.73
N PRO A 79 6.60 -0.70 17.82
CA PRO A 79 6.43 -1.80 16.88
C PRO A 79 7.64 -1.92 15.96
N HIS A 80 8.04 -3.15 15.70
CA HIS A 80 9.07 -3.45 14.72
C HIS A 80 8.51 -3.39 13.29
N GLY A 81 9.28 -2.81 12.37
CA GLY A 81 8.88 -2.68 10.96
C GLY A 81 8.92 -4.00 10.18
N LEU A 82 8.57 -3.94 8.90
CA LEU A 82 8.70 -5.09 7.99
C LEU A 82 10.19 -5.51 7.84
N HIS A 83 10.43 -6.77 7.43
CA HIS A 83 11.76 -7.36 7.18
C HIS A 83 12.68 -7.54 8.39
N THR A 84 12.15 -7.51 9.62
CA THR A 84 12.90 -7.85 10.84
C THR A 84 12.40 -9.17 11.44
N SER A 85 13.28 -9.92 12.10
CA SER A 85 12.93 -11.15 12.83
C SER A 85 12.06 -10.91 14.06
N ARG A 86 11.85 -9.64 14.44
CA ARG A 86 11.04 -9.22 15.59
C ARG A 86 9.67 -8.70 15.22
N LEU A 87 9.29 -8.75 13.94
CA LEU A 87 7.96 -8.33 13.50
C LEU A 87 6.91 -9.20 14.21
N MET A 88 5.97 -8.53 14.88
CA MET A 88 4.79 -9.14 15.49
C MET A 88 3.55 -8.48 14.91
N ILE A 89 2.57 -9.30 14.53
CA ILE A 89 1.30 -8.88 13.94
C ILE A 89 0.19 -9.20 14.93
N ASP A 90 -0.68 -8.23 15.21
CA ASP A 90 -1.94 -8.50 15.88
C ASP A 90 -2.93 -9.13 14.92
N GLU A 91 -3.12 -10.44 15.05
CA GLU A 91 -4.01 -11.23 14.18
C GLU A 91 -5.47 -10.79 14.23
N SER A 92 -5.87 -9.98 15.22
CA SER A 92 -7.20 -9.35 15.23
C SER A 92 -7.44 -8.50 13.97
N CYS A 93 -6.37 -8.00 13.32
CA CYS A 93 -6.47 -7.25 12.07
C CYS A 93 -6.98 -8.10 10.90
N ILE A 94 -6.86 -9.43 10.95
CA ILE A 94 -7.31 -10.31 9.86
C ILE A 94 -8.81 -10.16 9.64
N ALA A 95 -9.60 -10.15 10.71
CA ALA A 95 -11.05 -9.96 10.63
C ALA A 95 -11.41 -8.60 10.03
N VAL A 96 -10.66 -7.54 10.37
CA VAL A 96 -10.81 -6.21 9.78
C VAL A 96 -10.51 -6.22 8.29
N GLY A 97 -9.41 -6.84 7.87
CA GLY A 97 -9.03 -6.96 6.46
C GLY A 97 -10.08 -7.70 5.63
N VAL A 98 -10.62 -8.80 6.16
CA VAL A 98 -11.71 -9.54 5.50
C VAL A 98 -12.96 -8.67 5.37
N ALA A 99 -13.40 -8.03 6.46
CA ALA A 99 -14.56 -7.15 6.43
C ALA A 99 -14.38 -5.98 5.45
N TYR A 100 -13.17 -5.42 5.38
CA TYR A 100 -12.80 -4.36 4.44
C TYR A 100 -12.98 -4.81 2.98
N TYR A 101 -12.41 -5.95 2.59
CA TYR A 101 -12.55 -6.43 1.21
C TYR A 101 -13.99 -6.80 0.85
N ILE A 102 -14.77 -7.35 1.79
CA ILE A 102 -16.20 -7.57 1.59
C ILE A 102 -16.91 -6.24 1.31
N GLN A 103 -16.62 -5.20 2.10
CA GLN A 103 -17.20 -3.87 1.88
C GLN A 103 -16.75 -3.23 0.56
N VAL A 104 -15.49 -3.41 0.14
CA VAL A 104 -15.02 -2.95 -1.17
C VAL A 104 -15.84 -3.59 -2.30
N VAL A 105 -16.03 -4.92 -2.25
CA VAL A 105 -16.82 -5.63 -3.25
C VAL A 105 -18.28 -5.19 -3.23
N GLN A 106 -18.87 -5.01 -2.04
CA GLN A 106 -20.24 -4.53 -1.88
C GLN A 106 -20.42 -3.13 -2.48
N GLN A 107 -19.52 -2.19 -2.17
CA GLN A 107 -19.59 -0.83 -2.71
C GLN A 107 -19.36 -0.78 -4.21
N PHE A 108 -18.44 -1.60 -4.72
CA PHE A 108 -18.18 -1.69 -6.14
C PHE A 108 -19.41 -2.21 -6.90
N LEU A 109 -19.99 -3.33 -6.45
CA LEU A 109 -21.13 -3.96 -7.14
C LEU A 109 -22.47 -3.23 -6.95
N MET A 110 -22.66 -2.54 -5.82
CA MET A 110 -23.91 -1.82 -5.54
C MET A 110 -23.86 -0.35 -5.98
N GLY A 111 -22.67 0.19 -6.27
CA GLY A 111 -22.43 1.57 -6.69
C GLY A 111 -22.55 1.81 -8.20
N GLU A 112 -22.69 0.75 -9.02
CA GLU A 112 -22.92 0.86 -10.47
C GLU A 112 -24.42 1.01 -10.83
N ARG A 113 -25.08 2.05 -10.28
CA ARG A 113 -26.40 2.49 -10.75
C ARG A 113 -26.48 4.00 -10.94
#